data_AF-A0A3D5HI95-F1
#
_entry.id   AF-A0A3D5HI95-F1
#
_cell.length_a   1.000
_cell.length_b   1.000
_cell.length_c   1.000
_cell.angle_alpha   90.00
_cell.angle_beta   90.00
_cell.angle_gamma   90.00
#
_symmetry.space_group_name_H-M   'P 1'
#
loop_
_entity.id
_entity.type
_entity.pdbx_description
1 polymer ?
#
loop_
_entity_poly.entity_id
_entity_poly.type
_entity_poly.pdbx_seq_one_letter_code
_entity_poly.pdbx_strand_id
1 'polypeptide(L)' 'MDFDFTEEQTLLRNMVQSFVQDNYDFDSRMKIVRSDSGMSRENWSQFAELGLLAAPFDESLGGL' A
#
# COMPACT_ATOMS: atom_id res chain seq x y z
N MET A 1 -14.55 21.36 -12.88
CA MET A 1 -14.37 20.29 -11.89
C MET A 1 -12.98 19.76 -12.15
N ASP A 2 -12.12 19.80 -11.15
CA ASP A 2 -10.77 19.27 -11.24
C ASP A 2 -10.81 17.78 -10.89
N PHE A 3 -10.19 16.96 -11.74
CA PHE A 3 -10.12 15.51 -11.59
C PHE A 3 -8.67 15.02 -11.45
N ASP A 4 -7.72 15.95 -11.42
CA ASP A 4 -6.33 15.61 -11.23
C ASP A 4 -6.07 15.26 -9.76
N PHE A 5 -5.12 14.36 -9.55
CA PHE A 5 -4.64 14.05 -8.21
C PHE A 5 -3.87 15.24 -7.64
N THR A 6 -3.95 15.43 -6.32
CA THR A 6 -3.00 16.29 -5.63
C THR A 6 -1.58 15.74 -5.77
N GLU A 7 -0.58 16.58 -5.51
CA GLU A 7 0.83 16.15 -5.52
C GLU A 7 1.06 14.99 -4.53
N GLU A 8 0.49 15.09 -3.34
CA GLU A 8 0.56 14.06 -2.31
C GLU A 8 -0.10 12.75 -2.75
N GLN A 9 -1.30 12.81 -3.33
CA GLN A 9 -1.97 11.63 -3.89
C GLN A 9 -1.14 10.99 -5.01
N THR A 10 -0.46 11.80 -5.83
CA THR A 10 0.43 11.32 -6.89
C THR A 10 1.65 10.60 -6.31
N LEU A 11 2.28 11.15 -5.28
CA LEU A 11 3.40 10.53 -4.59
C LEU A 11 3.01 9.20 -3.94
N LEU A 12 1.88 9.18 -3.23
CA LEU A 12 1.32 7.97 -2.62
C LEU A 12 1.07 6.88 -3.67
N ARG A 13 0.43 7.25 -4.79
CA ARG A 13 0.17 6.32 -5.89
C ARG A 13 1.45 5.73 -6.47
N ASN A 14 2.46 6.56 -6.73
CA ASN A 14 3.73 6.11 -7.31
C ASN A 14 4.44 5.14 -6.36
N MET A 15 4.45 5.42 -5.06
CA MET A 15 5.04 4.53 -4.05
C MET A 15 4.36 3.15 -4.02
N VAL A 16 3.02 3.11 -4.02
CA VAL A 16 2.25 1.86 -4.07
C VAL A 16 2.53 1.09 -5.36
N GLN A 17 2.59 1.79 -6.50
CA GLN A 17 2.90 1.16 -7.79
C GLN A 17 4.28 0.50 -7.79
N SER A 18 5.31 1.19 -7.31
CA SER A 18 6.67 0.62 -7.19
C SER A 18 6.68 -0.60 -6.29
N PHE A 19 6.05 -0.52 -5.10
CA PHE A 19 5.97 -1.68 -4.20
C PHE A 19 5.36 -2.91 -4.90
N VAL A 20 4.22 -2.71 -5.59
CA VAL A 20 3.50 -3.81 -6.26
C VAL A 20 4.33 -4.42 -7.38
N GLN A 21 5.02 -3.58 -8.16
CA GLN A 21 5.91 -4.04 -9.23
C GLN A 21 7.06 -4.89 -8.70
N ASP A 22 7.64 -4.50 -7.57
CA ASP A 22 8.83 -5.15 -7.03
C ASP A 22 8.52 -6.39 -6.19
N ASN A 23 7.39 -6.41 -5.48
CA ASN A 23 7.12 -7.39 -4.40
C ASN A 23 5.83 -8.20 -4.59
N TYR A 24 5.05 -7.93 -5.64
CA TYR A 24 3.69 -8.45 -5.75
C TYR A 24 3.34 -8.97 -7.15
N ASP A 25 4.28 -9.71 -7.74
CA ASP A 25 4.03 -10.44 -8.98
C ASP A 25 2.93 -11.50 -8.83
N PHE A 26 2.49 -12.03 -9.97
CA PHE A 26 1.36 -12.96 -10.02
C PHE A 26 1.60 -14.22 -9.18
N ASP A 27 2.79 -14.81 -9.25
CA ASP A 27 3.10 -16.05 -8.55
C ASP A 27 3.18 -15.84 -7.03
N SER A 28 3.81 -14.74 -6.59
CA SER A 28 3.89 -14.34 -5.20
C SER A 28 2.50 -14.08 -4.62
N ARG A 29 1.66 -13.35 -5.37
CA ARG A 29 0.26 -13.16 -5.02
C ARG A 29 -0.50 -14.48 -4.90
N MET A 30 -0.34 -15.40 -5.86
CA MET A 30 -1.04 -16.69 -5.81
C MET A 30 -0.60 -17.55 -4.62
N LYS A 31 0.68 -17.48 -4.21
CA LYS A 31 1.15 -18.11 -2.97
C LYS A 31 0.47 -17.52 -1.74
N ILE A 32 0.37 -16.19 -1.64
CA ILE A 32 -0.28 -15.50 -0.53
C ILE A 32 -1.76 -15.89 -0.42
N VAL A 33 -2.49 -15.86 -1.54
CA VAL A 33 -3.93 -16.18 -1.57
C VAL A 33 -4.21 -17.63 -1.16
N ARG A 34 -3.30 -18.54 -1.49
CA ARG A 34 -3.41 -19.96 -1.12
C ARG A 34 -2.93 -20.26 0.30
N SER A 35 -2.32 -19.31 0.99
CA SER A 35 -1.91 -19.47 2.39
C SER A 35 -3.12 -19.47 3.33
N ASP A 36 -2.98 -20.09 4.49
CA ASP A 36 -4.04 -20.14 5.51
C ASP A 36 -4.53 -18.75 5.94
N SER A 37 -3.64 -17.77 5.93
CA SER A 37 -3.98 -16.38 6.31
C SER A 37 -4.55 -15.55 5.16
N GLY A 38 -4.39 -15.98 3.91
CA GLY A 38 -4.79 -15.23 2.71
C GLY A 38 -4.07 -13.88 2.53
N MET A 39 -3.10 -13.54 3.39
CA MET A 39 -2.39 -12.27 3.41
C MET A 39 -0.91 -12.47 3.76
N SER A 40 -0.05 -11.55 3.32
CA SER A 40 1.36 -11.53 3.76
C SER A 40 1.51 -10.55 4.92
N ARG A 41 1.80 -11.06 6.13
CA ARG A 41 2.11 -10.21 7.29
C ARG A 41 3.34 -9.33 7.04
N GLU A 42 4.31 -9.85 6.30
CA GLU A 42 5.51 -9.11 5.90
C GLU A 42 5.15 -7.90 5.04
N ASN A 43 4.32 -8.09 4.01
CA ASN A 43 3.89 -6.98 3.15
C ASN A 43 3.07 -5.95 3.94
N TRP A 44 2.21 -6.40 4.86
CA TRP A 44 1.47 -5.50 5.75
C TRP A 44 2.39 -4.69 6.68
N SER A 45 3.50 -5.27 7.14
CA SER A 45 4.52 -4.54 7.90
C SER A 45 5.18 -3.46 7.03
N GLN A 46 5.57 -3.82 5.79
CA GLN A 46 6.16 -2.87 4.85
C GLN A 46 5.20 -1.73 4.51
N PHE A 47 3.90 -1.99 4.37
CA PHE A 47 2.89 -0.94 4.19
C PHE A 47 2.83 0.04 5.36
N ALA A 48 2.99 -0.45 6.59
CA ALA A 48 3.05 0.41 7.78
C ALA A 48 4.31 1.27 7.80
N GLU A 49 5.47 0.68 7.45
CA GLU A 49 6.75 1.39 7.36
C GLU A 49 6.75 2.48 6.28
N LEU A 50 6.05 2.24 5.17
CA LEU A 50 5.84 3.20 4.10
C LEU A 50 4.77 4.27 4.41
N GLY A 51 4.11 4.18 5.57
CA GLY A 51 3.04 5.11 5.97
C GLY A 51 1.71 4.92 5.23
N LEU A 52 1.58 3.91 4.36
CA LEU A 52 0.37 3.69 3.56
C LEU A 52 -0.88 3.47 4.42
N LEU A 53 -0.70 2.87 5.60
CA LEU A 53 -1.80 2.58 6.51
C LEU A 53 -2.31 3.83 7.26
N ALA A 54 -1.57 4.94 7.21
CA ALA A 54 -1.96 6.21 7.81
C ALA A 54 -2.89 7.04 6.90
N ALA A 55 -2.90 6.77 5.59
CA ALA A 55 -3.66 7.52 4.58
C ALA A 55 -5.17 7.69 4.83
N PRO A 56 -5.91 6.76 5.46
CA PRO A 56 -7.34 6.94 5.71
C PRO A 56 -7.66 7.62 7.06
N PHE A 57 -6.65 8.01 7.84
CA PHE A 57 -6.83 8.56 9.19
C PHE A 57 -6.43 10.03 9.25
N ASP A 58 -7.02 10.78 10.17
CA ASP A 58 -6.61 12.16 10.45
C ASP A 58 -5.25 12.22 11.17
N GLU A 59 -4.49 13.30 10.96
CA GLU A 59 -3.21 13.57 11.64
C GLU A 59 -3.30 13.44 13.17
N SER A 60 -4.45 13.83 13.77
CA SER A 60 -4.67 13.72 15.23
C SER A 60 -4.63 12.28 15.77
N LEU A 61 -4.83 11.30 14.88
CA LEU A 61 -4.75 9.87 15.16
C LEU A 61 -3.42 9.25 14.67
N GLY A 62 -2.48 10.07 14.22
CA GLY A 62 -1.24 9.64 13.57
C GLY A 62 -1.40 9.31 12.09
N GLY A 63 -2.45 9.84 11.44
CA GLY A 63 -2.69 9.76 10.00
C GLY A 63 -1.80 10.67 9.17
N LEU A 64 -1.98 10.60 7.84
CA LEU A 64 -1.34 11.47 6.83
C LEU A 64 -2.32 12.58 6.41
#